data_AF-A7H8X5-F1
#
_entry.id   AF-A7H8X5-F1
#
_cell.length_a   1.000
_cell.length_b   1.000
_cell.length_c   1.000
_cell.angle_alpha   90.00
_cell.angle_beta   90.00
_cell.angle_gamma   90.00
#
_symmetry.space_group_name_H-M   'P 1'
#
loop_
_entity.id
_entity.type
_entity.pdbx_description
1 polymer ?
#
loop_
_entity_poly.entity_id
_entity_poly.type
_entity_poly.pdbx_seq_one_letter_code
_entity_poly.pdbx_strand_id
1 'polypeptide(L)'
;MRPGTDFAAEEIRRVGEDDMRLGRGDWRRPRSLDSICGAVALAALVACAPAPGVGERKPAQEGPPGPSQSFATLAQEILAPRCATASCHAGEWGEYPPLDAHLAYGFLVSAPSLQMTMNLVEPFEPENSYLVLKLRGTAGEVGGVASPMPIGDAVLDESEIQAIEAWIANGAPND
;
A
#
# COMPACT_ATOMS: atom_id res chain seq x y z
N MET A 1 31.90 32.60 56.10
CA MET A 1 31.11 31.51 56.70
C MET A 1 30.40 30.72 55.60
N ARG A 2 30.85 29.50 55.33
CA ARG A 2 30.00 28.38 54.84
C ARG A 2 29.42 27.66 56.07
N PRO A 3 28.30 26.89 55.98
CA PRO A 3 28.27 25.50 55.46
C PRO A 3 27.09 25.29 54.46
N GLY A 4 27.10 24.34 53.50
CA GLY A 4 27.16 22.86 53.65
C GLY A 4 25.77 22.36 54.06
N THR A 5 24.98 21.63 53.26
CA THR A 5 25.12 20.20 52.85
C THR A 5 24.20 19.94 51.64
N ASP A 6 24.62 19.33 50.53
CA ASP A 6 24.76 17.89 50.28
C ASP A 6 23.50 17.07 50.60
N PHE A 7 22.84 16.50 49.59
CA PHE A 7 22.22 15.16 49.63
C PHE A 7 21.83 14.68 48.22
N ALA A 8 22.52 13.62 47.82
CA ALA A 8 22.07 12.49 47.01
C ALA A 8 21.71 12.72 45.52
N ALA A 9 22.71 12.42 44.68
CA ALA A 9 22.49 11.83 43.38
C ALA A 9 21.88 10.43 43.56
N GLU A 10 20.66 10.24 43.06
CA GLU A 10 19.94 8.97 43.10
C GLU A 10 20.49 8.03 42.03
N GLU A 11 20.99 6.91 42.53
CA GLU A 11 21.58 5.76 41.85
C GLU A 11 20.47 4.93 41.18
N ILE A 12 20.33 5.01 39.84
CA ILE A 12 19.45 4.11 39.08
C ILE A 12 20.29 3.33 38.08
N ARG A 13 20.55 2.06 38.40
CA ARG A 13 20.21 0.87 37.59
C ARG A 13 21.06 -0.33 38.04
N ARG A 14 20.39 -1.35 38.55
CA ARG A 14 20.93 -2.71 38.65
C ARG A 14 19.88 -3.68 38.12
N VAL A 15 20.39 -4.78 37.57
CA VAL A 15 19.70 -6.01 37.13
C VAL A 15 19.07 -5.90 35.73
N GLY A 16 19.37 -6.73 34.75
CA GLY A 16 20.24 -7.90 34.66
C GLY A 16 20.15 -8.39 33.21
N GLU A 17 21.30 -8.47 32.53
CA GLU A 17 21.41 -9.12 31.22
C GLU A 17 21.70 -10.59 31.46
N ASP A 18 20.64 -11.41 31.41
CA ASP A 18 20.76 -12.86 31.30
C ASP A 18 19.74 -13.36 30.25
N ASP A 19 20.18 -14.38 29.51
CA ASP A 19 19.40 -15.24 28.63
C ASP A 19 19.07 -14.77 27.20
N MET A 20 20.12 -14.48 26.44
CA MET A 20 20.11 -14.70 24.98
C MET A 20 20.73 -16.06 24.64
N ARG A 21 19.98 -17.14 24.84
CA ARG A 21 20.30 -18.44 24.27
C ARG A 21 19.04 -19.26 24.04
N LEU A 22 19.06 -19.96 22.90
CA LEU A 22 18.17 -21.04 22.45
C LEU A 22 17.00 -20.60 21.57
N GLY A 23 17.02 -21.08 20.32
CA GLY A 23 15.85 -21.01 19.44
C GLY A 23 16.09 -20.96 17.93
N ARG A 24 17.31 -21.20 17.40
CA ARG A 24 17.45 -21.46 15.95
C ARG A 24 16.90 -22.85 15.63
N GLY A 25 15.65 -22.90 15.21
CA GLY A 25 14.99 -24.07 14.64
C GLY A 25 15.74 -24.55 13.41
N ASP A 26 16.52 -25.60 13.61
CA ASP A 26 17.19 -26.41 12.61
C ASP A 26 16.11 -27.16 11.80
N TRP A 27 15.69 -26.62 10.66
CA TRP A 27 14.80 -27.31 9.71
C TRP A 27 15.55 -28.46 9.05
N ARG A 28 15.75 -29.54 9.80
CA ARG A 28 16.25 -30.81 9.27
C ARG A 28 15.22 -31.39 8.31
N ARG A 29 15.45 -31.22 7.01
CA ARG A 29 14.75 -32.01 5.99
C ARG A 29 15.24 -33.46 6.02
N PRO A 30 14.35 -34.44 5.92
CA PRO A 30 14.72 -35.85 5.90
C PRO A 30 15.37 -36.27 4.57
N ARG A 31 16.54 -36.89 4.74
CA ARG A 31 17.07 -38.16 4.18
C ARG A 31 16.66 -38.65 2.77
N SER A 32 17.71 -39.23 2.17
CA SER A 32 17.80 -40.30 1.16
C SER A 32 17.45 -39.96 -0.29
N LEU A 33 18.50 -39.56 -1.02
CA LEU A 33 18.67 -39.87 -2.44
C LEU A 33 19.38 -41.23 -2.53
N ASP A 34 18.61 -42.31 -2.51
CA ASP A 34 19.07 -43.64 -2.94
C ASP A 34 18.74 -43.76 -4.43
N SER A 35 19.77 -43.75 -5.28
CA SER A 35 20.39 -44.94 -5.88
C SER A 35 19.67 -45.45 -7.15
N ILE A 36 20.30 -45.10 -8.29
CA ILE A 36 20.80 -46.00 -9.35
C ILE A 36 19.80 -46.97 -10.02
N CYS A 37 19.67 -46.89 -11.35
CA CYS A 37 20.13 -47.89 -12.36
C CYS A 37 19.25 -47.93 -13.63
N GLY A 38 19.88 -47.85 -14.81
CA GLY A 38 19.53 -48.76 -15.92
C GLY A 38 18.71 -48.26 -17.13
N ALA A 39 19.41 -48.16 -18.26
CA ALA A 39 19.07 -48.69 -19.59
C ALA A 39 17.99 -48.03 -20.50
N VAL A 40 18.52 -47.40 -21.57
CA VAL A 40 18.17 -47.45 -23.01
C VAL A 40 16.93 -48.24 -23.46
N ALA A 41 16.02 -47.60 -24.21
CA ALA A 41 15.36 -48.16 -25.41
C ALA A 41 14.66 -47.06 -26.25
N LEU A 42 14.90 -47.05 -27.57
CA LEU A 42 14.17 -46.26 -28.57
C LEU A 42 12.75 -46.81 -28.79
N ALA A 43 11.75 -45.93 -28.91
CA ALA A 43 10.55 -46.15 -29.72
C ALA A 43 9.89 -44.81 -30.08
N ALA A 44 9.81 -44.51 -31.37
CA ALA A 44 9.10 -43.36 -31.92
C ALA A 44 7.60 -43.68 -32.07
N LEU A 45 6.74 -42.81 -31.54
CA LEU A 45 5.33 -42.72 -31.93
C LEU A 45 4.90 -41.24 -31.94
N VAL A 46 4.42 -40.81 -33.11
CA VAL A 46 3.76 -39.54 -33.39
C VAL A 46 2.53 -39.41 -32.48
N ALA A 47 2.45 -38.33 -31.70
CA ALA A 47 1.25 -37.94 -30.99
C ALA A 47 0.98 -36.45 -31.25
N CYS A 48 -0.24 -36.17 -31.71
CA CYS A 48 -0.78 -34.84 -31.99
C CYS A 48 -0.74 -33.99 -30.71
N ALA A 49 -0.12 -32.80 -30.77
CA ALA A 49 -0.11 -31.88 -29.65
C ALA A 49 -1.46 -31.14 -29.56
N PRO A 50 -2.22 -31.23 -28.45
CA PRO A 50 -3.25 -30.25 -28.16
C PRO A 50 -2.57 -28.94 -27.74
N ALA A 51 -3.12 -27.81 -28.22
CA ALA A 51 -2.69 -26.46 -27.92
C ALA A 51 -2.55 -26.19 -26.40
N PRO A 52 -1.65 -25.29 -25.96
CA PRO A 52 -1.63 -24.86 -24.57
C PRO A 52 -2.97 -24.20 -24.24
N GLY A 53 -3.68 -24.79 -23.26
CA GLY A 53 -4.90 -24.23 -22.71
C GLY A 53 -4.68 -22.79 -22.27
N VAL A 54 -5.55 -21.91 -22.74
CA VAL A 54 -5.79 -20.60 -22.13
C VAL A 54 -6.11 -20.89 -20.68
N GLY A 55 -5.19 -20.57 -19.77
CA GLY A 55 -5.42 -20.77 -18.35
C GLY A 55 -6.72 -20.09 -17.94
N GLU A 56 -7.66 -20.85 -17.41
CA GLU A 56 -8.77 -20.32 -16.64
C GLU A 56 -8.24 -19.24 -15.69
N ARG A 57 -8.66 -17.99 -15.89
CA ARG A 57 -8.47 -16.96 -14.86
C ARG A 57 -9.29 -17.42 -13.67
N LYS A 58 -8.59 -17.81 -12.61
CA LYS A 58 -9.17 -17.92 -11.27
C LYS A 58 -9.92 -16.61 -11.00
N PRO A 59 -11.20 -16.63 -10.60
CA PRO A 59 -11.90 -15.40 -10.24
C PRO A 59 -11.08 -14.67 -9.19
N ALA A 60 -10.88 -13.37 -9.39
CA ALA A 60 -10.42 -12.50 -8.32
C ALA A 60 -11.33 -12.77 -7.12
N GLN A 61 -10.73 -13.11 -5.99
CA GLN A 61 -11.47 -13.31 -4.77
C GLN A 61 -11.98 -11.93 -4.37
N GLU A 62 -13.25 -11.66 -4.63
CA GLU A 62 -14.00 -10.57 -4.02
C GLU A 62 -13.87 -10.77 -2.50
N GLY A 63 -13.05 -9.94 -1.85
CA GLY A 63 -13.09 -9.83 -0.40
C GLY A 63 -14.49 -9.42 0.06
N PRO A 64 -14.79 -9.49 1.37
CA PRO A 64 -16.00 -8.86 1.90
C PRO A 64 -16.11 -7.46 1.30
N PRO A 65 -17.29 -7.00 0.85
CA PRO A 65 -17.43 -5.63 0.38
C PRO A 65 -16.85 -4.74 1.46
N GLY A 66 -15.81 -3.98 1.11
CA GLY A 66 -15.26 -2.96 1.99
C GLY A 66 -16.39 -2.06 2.50
N PRO A 67 -16.14 -1.27 3.57
CA PRO A 67 -17.10 -0.27 4.00
C PRO A 67 -17.63 0.46 2.76
N SER A 68 -18.95 0.55 2.66
CA SER A 68 -19.66 1.13 1.52
C SER A 68 -18.89 2.33 0.98
N GLN A 69 -18.45 2.23 -0.28
CA GLN A 69 -17.47 3.09 -0.95
C GLN A 69 -18.03 4.48 -1.28
N SER A 70 -18.78 5.05 -0.35
CA SER A 70 -19.25 6.42 -0.47
C SER A 70 -18.08 7.36 -0.39
N PHE A 71 -18.16 8.45 -1.14
CA PHE A 71 -17.17 9.51 -1.03
C PHE A 71 -17.12 10.06 0.39
N ALA A 72 -18.26 10.23 1.06
CA ALA A 72 -18.32 10.71 2.43
C ALA A 72 -17.48 9.85 3.40
N THR A 73 -17.57 8.52 3.31
CA THR A 73 -16.78 7.60 4.14
C THR A 73 -15.29 7.71 3.80
N LEU A 74 -14.92 7.65 2.52
CA LEU A 74 -13.52 7.76 2.10
C LEU A 74 -12.90 9.10 2.54
N ALA A 75 -13.66 10.18 2.42
CA ALA A 75 -13.22 11.51 2.78
C ALA A 75 -12.98 11.65 4.30
N GLN A 76 -13.85 11.08 5.13
CA GLN A 76 -13.75 11.16 6.59
C GLN A 76 -12.76 10.18 7.20
N GLU A 77 -12.67 8.96 6.67
CA GLU A 77 -11.88 7.88 7.26
C GLU A 77 -10.46 7.81 6.68
N ILE A 78 -10.26 8.27 5.44
CA ILE A 78 -8.98 8.15 4.73
C ILE A 78 -8.43 9.54 4.37
N LEU A 79 -9.08 10.30 3.49
CA LEU A 79 -8.48 11.52 2.92
C LEU A 79 -8.19 12.59 3.98
N ALA A 80 -9.17 12.93 4.81
CA ALA A 80 -9.01 13.97 5.83
C ALA A 80 -7.95 13.59 6.90
N PRO A 81 -8.00 12.42 7.55
CA PRO A 81 -7.05 12.10 8.62
C PRO A 81 -5.65 11.75 8.11
N ARG A 82 -5.50 11.22 6.89
CA ARG A 82 -4.20 10.79 6.34
C ARG A 82 -3.51 11.87 5.51
N CYS A 83 -4.27 12.76 4.88
CA CYS A 83 -3.72 13.69 3.88
C CYS A 83 -3.94 15.16 4.24
N ALA A 84 -5.09 15.53 4.80
CA ALA A 84 -5.47 16.93 5.07
C ALA A 84 -4.83 17.50 6.37
N THR A 85 -3.51 17.42 6.49
CA THR A 85 -2.77 18.05 7.59
C THR A 85 -2.42 19.50 7.25
N ALA A 86 -2.28 20.34 8.27
CA ALA A 86 -2.20 21.81 8.20
C ALA A 86 -1.09 22.41 7.30
N SER A 87 -0.26 21.59 6.66
CA SER A 87 0.80 22.01 5.75
C SER A 87 0.88 21.19 4.44
N CYS A 88 0.02 20.17 4.28
CA CYS A 88 0.10 19.26 3.13
C CYS A 88 -1.13 19.35 2.24
N HIS A 89 -2.35 19.18 2.76
CA HIS A 89 -3.58 19.22 1.94
C HIS A 89 -4.79 19.76 2.70
N ALA A 90 -4.57 20.68 3.64
CA ALA A 90 -5.65 21.29 4.42
C ALA A 90 -5.98 22.70 3.94
N GLY A 91 -7.27 23.01 3.90
CA GLY A 91 -7.82 24.33 3.62
C GLY A 91 -7.79 24.74 2.15
N GLU A 92 -8.73 25.60 1.78
CA GLU A 92 -8.98 26.01 0.38
C GLU A 92 -7.83 26.81 -0.27
N TRP A 93 -6.96 27.41 0.54
CA TRP A 93 -5.97 28.39 0.09
C TRP A 93 -4.53 27.87 0.16
N GLY A 94 -4.36 26.54 0.18
CA GLY A 94 -3.07 25.88 0.18
C GLY A 94 -2.41 25.82 -1.21
N GLU A 95 -1.13 25.46 -1.22
CA GLU A 95 -0.37 25.15 -2.46
C GLU A 95 -0.90 23.89 -3.17
N TYR A 96 -1.55 23.01 -2.40
CA TYR A 96 -2.02 21.72 -2.85
C TYR A 96 -3.55 21.65 -2.81
N PRO A 97 -4.18 20.76 -3.60
CA PRO A 97 -5.61 20.54 -3.53
C PRO A 97 -6.05 20.20 -2.09
N PRO A 98 -7.08 20.88 -1.54
CA PRO A 98 -7.60 20.55 -0.23
C PRO A 98 -8.22 19.15 -0.24
N LEU A 99 -7.89 18.36 0.77
CA LEU A 99 -8.42 17.01 0.99
C LEU A 99 -9.28 16.92 2.26
N ASP A 100 -9.68 18.07 2.81
CA ASP A 100 -10.70 18.15 3.86
C ASP A 100 -12.00 17.50 3.37
N ALA A 101 -12.70 16.81 4.27
CA ALA A 101 -13.82 15.94 3.88
C ALA A 101 -14.94 16.66 3.08
N HIS A 102 -15.14 17.96 3.33
CA HIS A 102 -16.19 18.76 2.69
C HIS A 102 -15.74 19.44 1.39
N LEU A 103 -14.44 19.50 1.13
CA LEU A 103 -13.86 20.22 -0.02
C LEU A 103 -13.35 19.24 -1.09
N ALA A 104 -12.81 18.11 -0.63
CA ALA A 104 -12.03 17.19 -1.44
C ALA A 104 -12.69 16.80 -2.78
N TYR A 105 -14.01 16.56 -2.80
CA TYR A 105 -14.69 16.10 -4.01
C TYR A 105 -14.48 17.06 -5.19
N GLY A 106 -14.77 18.35 -4.98
CA GLY A 106 -14.73 19.37 -6.03
C GLY A 106 -13.31 19.69 -6.52
N PHE A 107 -12.29 19.34 -5.73
CA PHE A 107 -10.89 19.53 -6.08
C PHE A 107 -10.21 18.26 -6.62
N LEU A 108 -10.85 17.10 -6.52
CA LEU A 108 -10.32 15.82 -6.99
C LEU A 108 -10.96 15.37 -8.29
N VAL A 109 -12.29 15.29 -8.32
CA VAL A 109 -13.00 14.56 -9.37
C VAL A 109 -13.05 15.39 -10.66
N SER A 110 -12.52 14.82 -11.74
CA SER A 110 -12.36 15.48 -13.05
C SER A 110 -11.55 16.78 -13.01
N ALA A 111 -10.78 17.00 -11.93
CA ALA A 111 -9.92 18.18 -11.78
C ALA A 111 -8.52 17.88 -12.36
N PRO A 112 -7.95 18.77 -13.19
CA PRO A 112 -6.62 18.55 -13.76
C PRO A 112 -5.53 18.61 -12.69
N SER A 113 -4.54 17.73 -12.80
CA SER A 113 -3.32 17.80 -12.00
C SER A 113 -2.46 18.98 -12.43
N LEU A 114 -1.87 19.69 -11.47
CA LEU A 114 -0.86 20.70 -11.74
C LEU A 114 0.54 20.09 -12.00
N GLN A 115 0.70 18.80 -11.73
CA GLN A 115 1.98 18.10 -11.83
C GLN A 115 2.18 17.38 -13.17
N MET A 116 1.09 17.08 -13.89
CA MET A 116 1.14 16.44 -15.21
C MET A 116 -0.19 16.53 -15.96
N THR A 117 -0.22 16.08 -17.21
CA THR A 117 -1.41 16.04 -18.07
C THR A 117 -2.31 14.84 -17.77
N MET A 118 -2.85 14.76 -16.55
CA MET A 118 -3.86 13.79 -16.10
C MET A 118 -4.82 14.47 -15.12
N ASN A 119 -6.02 13.92 -14.96
CA ASN A 119 -6.90 14.32 -13.87
C ASN A 119 -6.44 13.72 -12.53
N LEU A 120 -6.71 14.42 -11.43
CA LEU A 120 -6.46 13.91 -10.08
C LEU A 120 -7.26 12.63 -9.85
N VAL A 121 -8.55 12.67 -10.18
CA VAL A 121 -9.42 11.50 -10.28
C VAL A 121 -10.15 11.54 -11.62
N GLU A 122 -9.95 10.50 -12.43
CA GLU A 122 -10.70 10.25 -13.67
C GLU A 122 -11.80 9.21 -13.38
N PRO A 123 -13.08 9.58 -13.41
CA PRO A 123 -14.17 8.64 -13.18
C PRO A 123 -14.10 7.41 -14.08
N PHE A 124 -14.39 6.23 -13.53
CA PHE A 124 -14.33 4.92 -14.18
C PHE A 124 -12.93 4.41 -14.53
N GLU A 125 -11.88 5.21 -14.35
CA GLU A 125 -10.52 4.91 -14.82
C GLU A 125 -9.49 5.08 -13.68
N PRO A 126 -9.43 4.16 -12.71
CA PRO A 126 -8.51 4.26 -11.58
C PRO A 126 -7.04 4.25 -12.01
N GLU A 127 -6.67 3.50 -13.05
CA GLU A 127 -5.30 3.45 -13.58
C GLU A 127 -4.90 4.76 -14.29
N ASN A 128 -5.88 5.54 -14.76
CA ASN A 128 -5.67 6.85 -15.37
C ASN A 128 -5.94 8.01 -14.40
N SER A 129 -6.01 7.73 -13.10
CA SER A 129 -6.18 8.73 -12.04
C SER A 129 -4.85 9.05 -11.36
N TYR A 130 -4.45 10.33 -11.38
CA TYR A 130 -3.16 10.73 -10.81
C TYR A 130 -3.08 10.46 -9.30
N LEU A 131 -4.19 10.57 -8.57
CA LEU A 131 -4.26 10.22 -7.14
C LEU A 131 -3.79 8.79 -6.89
N VAL A 132 -4.26 7.81 -7.67
CA VAL A 132 -3.87 6.40 -7.52
C VAL A 132 -2.37 6.23 -7.76
N LEU A 133 -1.82 6.86 -8.79
CA LEU A 133 -0.38 6.82 -9.06
C LEU A 133 0.46 7.41 -7.93
N LYS A 134 -0.04 8.45 -7.24
CA LYS A 134 0.61 9.04 -6.06
C LYS A 134 0.54 8.10 -4.86
N LEU A 135 -0.60 7.44 -4.62
CA LEU A 135 -0.75 6.47 -3.53
C LEU A 135 0.09 5.21 -3.75
N ARG A 136 0.18 4.73 -4.99
CA ARG A 136 0.98 3.55 -5.38
C ARG A 136 2.47 3.85 -5.52
N GLY A 137 2.87 5.12 -5.53
CA GLY A 137 4.26 5.54 -5.73
C GLY A 137 4.79 5.36 -7.16
N THR A 138 3.90 5.12 -8.13
CA THR A 138 4.24 4.87 -9.55
C THR A 138 4.14 6.14 -10.41
N ALA A 139 3.78 7.29 -9.84
CA ALA A 139 3.67 8.56 -10.56
C ALA A 139 4.93 8.95 -11.35
N GLY A 140 6.12 8.55 -10.89
CA GLY A 140 7.38 8.79 -11.61
C GLY A 140 7.51 8.02 -12.91
N GLU A 141 6.87 6.85 -13.02
CA GLU A 141 6.95 5.96 -14.19
C GLU A 141 6.23 6.56 -15.41
N VAL A 142 5.24 7.41 -15.17
CA VAL A 142 4.48 8.13 -16.20
C VAL A 142 4.98 9.57 -16.41
N GLY A 143 6.14 9.93 -15.85
CA GLY A 143 6.73 11.26 -15.97
C GLY A 143 6.16 12.32 -15.01
N GLY A 144 5.36 11.93 -14.03
CA GLY A 144 4.91 12.81 -12.94
C GLY A 144 5.94 12.94 -11.81
N VAL A 145 5.59 13.67 -10.75
CA VAL A 145 6.45 13.84 -9.57
C VAL A 145 6.57 12.53 -8.79
N ALA A 146 7.78 11.96 -8.78
CA ALA A 146 8.16 10.70 -8.12
C ALA A 146 8.27 10.81 -6.59
N SER A 147 7.17 11.19 -5.94
CA SER A 147 7.05 11.23 -4.49
C SER A 147 5.71 10.60 -4.11
N PRO A 148 5.71 9.46 -3.39
CA PRO A 148 4.48 8.78 -2.98
C PRO A 148 3.74 9.62 -1.94
N MET A 149 2.41 9.49 -1.91
CA MET A 149 1.56 10.09 -0.89
C MET A 149 0.98 9.00 0.02
N PRO A 150 0.86 9.26 1.34
CA PRO A 150 1.18 10.51 2.03
C PRO A 150 2.69 10.64 2.30
N ILE A 151 3.22 11.87 2.14
CA ILE A 151 4.63 12.16 2.44
C ILE A 151 4.81 12.30 3.96
N GLY A 152 5.82 11.64 4.52
CA GLY A 152 6.21 11.79 5.93
C GLY A 152 5.34 11.02 6.92
N ASP A 153 4.39 10.22 6.43
CA ASP A 153 3.58 9.28 7.19
C ASP A 153 3.72 7.87 6.58
N ALA A 154 3.19 6.85 7.24
CA ALA A 154 3.04 5.52 6.68
C ALA A 154 2.17 5.57 5.42
N VAL A 155 2.62 4.84 4.39
CA VAL A 155 1.81 4.57 3.20
C VAL A 155 0.47 3.97 3.62
N LEU A 156 -0.58 4.26 2.84
CA LEU A 156 -1.88 3.64 3.06
C LEU A 156 -1.77 2.13 2.94
N ASP A 157 -2.59 1.43 3.72
CA ASP A 157 -2.71 -0.02 3.60
C ASP A 157 -3.38 -0.38 2.28
N GLU A 158 -3.09 -1.58 1.79
CA GLU A 158 -3.59 -2.06 0.50
C GLU A 158 -5.12 -1.98 0.38
N SER A 159 -5.84 -2.26 1.47
CA SER A 159 -7.30 -2.17 1.50
C SER A 159 -7.83 -0.74 1.37
N GLU A 160 -7.11 0.26 1.90
CA GLU A 160 -7.50 1.66 1.80
C GLU A 160 -7.31 2.16 0.37
N ILE A 161 -6.21 1.78 -0.28
CA ILE A 161 -5.97 2.14 -1.68
C ILE A 161 -7.00 1.46 -2.59
N GLN A 162 -7.29 0.17 -2.37
CA GLN A 162 -8.34 -0.55 -3.10
C GLN A 162 -9.73 0.07 -2.90
N ALA A 163 -10.00 0.66 -1.73
CA ALA A 163 -11.25 1.34 -1.48
C ALA A 163 -11.42 2.60 -2.36
N ILE A 164 -10.35 3.38 -2.47
CA ILE A 164 -10.30 4.54 -3.37
C ILE A 164 -10.41 4.10 -4.84
N GLU A 165 -9.64 3.08 -5.25
CA GLU A 165 -9.70 2.54 -6.62
C GLU A 165 -11.10 2.04 -6.98
N ALA A 166 -11.78 1.33 -6.06
CA ALA A 166 -13.15 0.86 -6.27
C ALA A 166 -14.16 2.01 -6.38
N TRP A 167 -14.03 3.06 -5.57
CA TRP A 167 -14.87 4.26 -5.70
C TRP A 167 -14.68 4.96 -7.05
N ILE A 168 -13.43 5.10 -7.51
CA ILE A 168 -13.13 5.66 -8.83
C ILE A 168 -13.71 4.79 -9.94
N ALA A 169 -13.53 3.47 -9.86
CA ALA A 169 -14.05 2.50 -10.83
C ALA A 169 -15.59 2.55 -10.94
N ASN A 170 -16.28 2.90 -9.86
CA ASN A 170 -17.73 3.11 -9.83
C ASN A 170 -18.17 4.50 -10.35
N GLY A 171 -17.26 5.27 -10.93
CA GLY A 171 -17.56 6.58 -11.50
C GLY A 171 -17.38 7.75 -10.52
N ALA A 172 -16.70 7.52 -9.39
CA ALA A 172 -16.45 8.53 -8.38
C ALA A 172 -17.72 9.32 -7.95
N PRO A 173 -18.80 8.64 -7.53
CA PRO A 173 -20.04 9.31 -7.12
C PRO A 173 -19.82 10.21 -5.89
N ASN A 174 -20.63 11.26 -5.78
CA ASN A 174 -20.71 12.13 -4.60
C ASN A 174 -21.98 11.77 -3.81
N ASP A 175 -21.84 10.99 -2.75
CA ASP A 175 -22.93 10.40 -1.97
C ASP A 175 -22.77 10.58 -0.45
#